data_AF-A0A950BNH0-F1
#
_entry.id   AF-A0A950BNH0-F1
#
_cell.length_a   1.000
_cell.length_b   1.000
_cell.length_c   1.000
_cell.angle_alpha   90.00
_cell.angle_beta   90.00
_cell.angle_gamma   90.00
#
_symmetry.space_group_name_H-M   'P 1'
#
loop_
_entity.id
_entity.type
_entity.pdbx_description
1 polymer ?
#
loop_
_entity_poly.entity_id
_entity_poly.type
_entity_poly.pdbx_seq_one_letter_code
_entity_poly.pdbx_strand_id
1 'polypeptide(L)'
;APQLVTAGPYALMRNPLYVGNALIALGFTIAFSAVPTAQFVWLLVFVIALLIAVYAAIIPLEEEYLARAFGMRYTEYTTLVPRFIPWKGELAKSKQQGKWNGSVIGSSEITTLALFALMTLAVILKLTVLRDYTVVL
;
A
#
# COMPACT_ATOMS: atom_id res chain seq x y z
N ALA A 1 -9.02 23.98 5.94
CA ALA A 1 -8.51 22.77 6.64
C ALA A 1 -8.76 21.58 5.73
N PRO A 2 -7.77 20.69 5.50
CA PRO A 2 -8.05 19.43 4.82
C PRO A 2 -9.01 18.64 5.72
N GLN A 3 -10.07 18.12 5.14
CA GLN A 3 -11.09 17.36 5.85
C GLN A 3 -10.54 15.97 6.25
N LEU A 4 -10.97 15.42 7.39
CA LEU A 4 -10.67 14.02 7.73
C LEU A 4 -11.42 13.09 6.76
N VAL A 5 -10.68 12.25 6.04
CA VAL A 5 -11.24 11.31 5.06
C VAL A 5 -11.62 10.01 5.77
N THR A 6 -12.92 9.72 5.85
CA THR A 6 -13.46 8.52 6.53
C THR A 6 -14.33 7.64 5.63
N ALA A 7 -14.43 7.98 4.35
CA ALA A 7 -15.27 7.30 3.36
C ALA A 7 -14.45 6.50 2.34
N GLY A 8 -15.09 5.56 1.63
CA GLY A 8 -14.41 4.68 0.67
C GLY A 8 -13.52 3.66 1.38
N PRO A 9 -12.29 3.37 0.90
CA PRO A 9 -11.39 2.41 1.55
C PRO A 9 -11.08 2.75 3.02
N TYR A 10 -11.02 4.04 3.35
CA TYR A 10 -10.81 4.53 4.72
C TYR A 10 -11.99 4.21 5.65
N ALA A 11 -13.15 3.85 5.12
CA ALA A 11 -14.26 3.38 5.94
C ALA A 11 -14.13 1.90 6.35
N LEU A 12 -13.32 1.13 5.61
CA LEU A 12 -13.11 -0.30 5.85
C LEU A 12 -11.94 -0.54 6.80
N MET A 13 -10.90 0.28 6.70
CA MET A 13 -9.71 0.24 7.56
C MET A 13 -9.08 1.63 7.59
N ARG A 14 -8.30 1.93 8.64
CA ARG A 14 -7.66 3.25 8.77
C ARG A 14 -6.47 3.47 7.84
N ASN A 15 -5.77 2.40 7.48
CA ASN A 15 -4.52 2.45 6.73
C ASN A 15 -4.58 1.70 5.38
N PRO A 16 -5.58 1.96 4.51
CA PRO A 16 -5.78 1.20 3.27
C PRO A 16 -4.63 1.38 2.27
N LEU A 17 -3.98 2.55 2.25
CA LEU A 17 -2.83 2.81 1.38
C LEU A 17 -1.65 1.90 1.72
N TYR A 18 -1.34 1.74 3.01
CA TYR A 18 -0.24 0.87 3.47
C TYR A 18 -0.50 -0.61 3.13
N VAL A 19 -1.75 -1.06 3.30
CA VAL A 19 -2.17 -2.41 2.90
C VAL A 19 -2.04 -2.61 1.38
N GLY A 20 -2.51 -1.65 0.59
CA GLY A 20 -2.36 -1.66 -0.87
C GLY A 20 -0.88 -1.72 -1.29
N ASN A 21 -0.04 -0.88 -0.70
CA ASN A 21 1.40 -0.86 -0.98
C ASN A 21 2.10 -2.17 -0.60
N ALA A 22 1.72 -2.79 0.53
CA ALA A 22 2.22 -4.12 0.90
C ALA A 22 1.82 -5.18 -0.14
N LEU A 23 0.57 -5.18 -0.59
CA LEU A 23 0.10 -6.12 -1.63
C LEU A 23 0.86 -5.94 -2.95
N ILE A 24 1.10 -4.70 -3.37
CA ILE A 24 1.89 -4.39 -4.58
C ILE A 24 3.32 -4.89 -4.42
N ALA A 25 3.99 -4.58 -3.30
CA ALA A 25 5.36 -5.01 -3.04
C ALA A 25 5.50 -6.54 -3.02
N LEU A 26 4.58 -7.24 -2.36
CA LEU A 26 4.55 -8.71 -2.32
C LEU A 26 4.28 -9.29 -3.71
N GLY A 27 3.32 -8.71 -4.45
CA GLY A 27 3.01 -9.10 -5.83
C GLY A 27 4.22 -9.00 -6.75
N PHE A 28 4.97 -7.89 -6.70
CA PHE A 28 6.22 -7.74 -7.46
C PHE A 28 7.29 -8.71 -7.01
N THR A 29 7.42 -8.95 -5.71
CA THR A 29 8.39 -9.92 -5.17
C THR A 29 8.12 -11.33 -5.74
N ILE A 30 6.86 -11.75 -5.74
CA ILE A 30 6.42 -13.04 -6.28
C ILE A 30 6.61 -13.08 -7.81
N ALA A 31 6.23 -12.02 -8.53
CA ALA A 31 6.36 -11.97 -9.98
C ALA A 31 7.84 -12.00 -10.45
N PHE A 32 8.74 -11.39 -9.68
CA PHE A 32 10.17 -11.40 -9.97
C PHE A 32 10.77 -12.80 -9.78
N SER A 33 10.29 -13.57 -8.81
CA SER A 33 10.76 -14.93 -8.52
C SER A 33 10.02 -15.99 -9.34
N ALA A 34 10.29 -16.06 -10.65
CA ALA A 34 9.74 -17.10 -11.53
C ALA A 34 10.13 -18.54 -11.16
N VAL A 35 11.13 -18.75 -10.30
CA VAL A 35 11.61 -20.08 -9.88
C VAL A 35 11.60 -20.13 -8.34
N PRO A 36 10.88 -21.08 -7.72
CA PRO A 36 10.86 -21.24 -6.27
C PRO A 36 12.19 -21.86 -5.80
N THR A 37 13.21 -21.03 -5.65
CA THR A 37 14.49 -21.40 -5.02
C THR A 37 14.47 -21.02 -3.53
N ALA A 38 15.37 -21.61 -2.74
CA ALA A 38 15.54 -21.23 -1.32
C ALA A 38 15.78 -19.71 -1.13
N GLN A 39 16.36 -19.04 -2.13
CA GLN A 39 16.58 -17.58 -2.15
C GLN A 39 15.27 -16.78 -2.22
N PHE A 40 14.22 -17.30 -2.85
CA PHE A 40 12.91 -16.64 -2.90
C PHE A 40 12.29 -16.50 -1.51
N VAL A 41 12.36 -17.56 -0.69
CA VAL A 41 11.81 -17.54 0.67
C VAL A 41 12.50 -16.46 1.50
N TRP A 42 13.84 -16.37 1.42
CA TRP A 42 14.60 -15.33 2.13
C TRP A 42 14.26 -13.92 1.65
N LEU A 43 14.09 -13.72 0.34
CA LEU A 43 13.67 -12.44 -0.21
C LEU A 43 12.27 -12.06 0.30
N LEU A 44 11.33 -13.00 0.30
CA LEU A 44 9.96 -12.76 0.76
C LEU A 44 9.93 -12.41 2.26
N VAL A 45 10.67 -13.16 3.09
CA VAL A 45 10.81 -12.86 4.53
C VAL A 45 11.43 -11.48 4.74
N PHE A 46 12.48 -11.15 4.00
CA PHE A 46 13.11 -9.84 4.08
C PHE A 46 12.14 -8.70 3.73
N VAL A 47 11.39 -8.84 2.63
CA VAL A 47 10.40 -7.83 2.21
C VAL A 47 9.29 -7.68 3.25
N ILE A 48 8.75 -8.78 3.78
CA ILE A 48 7.73 -8.74 4.84
C ILE A 48 8.28 -8.05 6.09
N ALA A 49 9.48 -8.43 6.54
CA ALA A 49 10.11 -7.83 7.72
C ALA A 49 10.36 -6.33 7.53
N LEU A 50 10.81 -5.92 6.34
CA LEU A 50 11.03 -4.52 6.00
C LEU A 50 9.72 -3.72 6.01
N LEU A 51 8.66 -4.25 5.40
CA LEU A 51 7.33 -3.62 5.41
C LEU A 51 6.80 -3.44 6.83
N ILE A 52 6.92 -4.47 7.67
CA ILE A 52 6.53 -4.41 9.08
C ILE A 52 7.34 -3.32 9.81
N ALA A 53 8.66 -3.32 9.67
CA ALA A 53 9.53 -2.36 10.34
C ALA A 53 9.22 -0.91 9.95
N VAL A 54 9.08 -0.63 8.65
CA VAL A 54 8.78 0.70 8.13
C VAL A 54 7.39 1.15 8.58
N TYR A 55 6.38 0.30 8.48
CA TYR A 55 5.00 0.69 8.85
C TYR A 55 4.80 0.78 10.37
N ALA A 56 5.54 -0.01 11.16
CA ALA A 56 5.56 0.13 12.61
C ALA A 56 6.14 1.48 13.05
N ALA A 57 7.02 2.09 12.26
CA ALA A 57 7.55 3.44 12.52
C ALA A 57 6.63 4.55 12.01
N ILE A 58 6.14 4.45 10.77
CA ILE A 58 5.39 5.53 10.11
C ILE A 58 3.97 5.67 10.67
N ILE A 59 3.24 4.57 10.82
CA ILE A 59 1.80 4.63 11.14
C ILE A 59 1.55 5.28 12.50
N PRO A 60 2.26 4.96 13.59
CA PRO A 60 2.03 5.65 14.87
C PRO A 60 2.24 7.17 14.79
N LEU A 61 3.25 7.62 14.05
CA LEU A 61 3.52 9.05 13.85
C LEU A 61 2.39 9.73 13.08
N GLU A 62 1.88 9.09 12.04
CA GLU A 62 0.73 9.60 11.27
C GLU A 62 -0.54 9.62 12.12
N GLU A 63 -0.82 8.56 12.88
CA GLU A 63 -2.00 8.50 13.76
C GLU A 63 -1.91 9.57 14.88
N GLU A 64 -0.72 9.84 15.41
CA GLU A 64 -0.49 10.91 16.37
C GLU A 64 -0.72 12.29 15.74
N TYR A 65 -0.20 12.51 14.53
CA TYR A 65 -0.44 13.74 13.78
C TYR A 65 -1.93 13.96 13.52
N LEU A 66 -2.66 12.93 13.09
CA LEU A 66 -4.11 12.98 12.85
C LEU A 66 -4.89 13.23 14.14
N ALA A 67 -4.49 12.62 15.25
CA ALA A 67 -5.08 12.87 16.56
C ALA A 67 -4.93 14.34 16.99
N ARG A 68 -3.74 14.92 16.79
CA ARG A 68 -3.48 16.35 17.06
C ARG A 68 -4.26 17.27 16.13
N ALA A 69 -4.36 16.93 14.84
CA ALA A 69 -5.01 17.77 13.83
C ALA A 69 -6.55 17.75 13.90
N PHE A 70 -7.15 16.62 14.27
CA PHE A 70 -8.61 16.41 14.19
C PHE A 70 -9.28 16.12 15.54
N GLY A 71 -8.51 15.89 16.60
CA GLY A 71 -9.01 15.70 17.97
C GLY A 71 -10.07 14.62 18.08
N MET A 72 -11.19 14.97 18.72
CA MET A 72 -12.33 14.06 18.97
C MET A 72 -12.84 13.34 17.73
N ARG A 73 -12.84 14.00 16.56
CA ARG A 73 -13.31 13.38 15.30
C ARG A 73 -12.45 12.20 14.88
N TYR A 74 -11.14 12.28 15.11
CA TYR A 74 -10.25 11.16 14.84
C TYR A 74 -10.41 10.05 15.88
N THR A 75 -10.54 10.41 17.16
CA THR A 75 -10.81 9.44 18.23
C THR A 75 -12.06 8.60 17.95
N GLU A 76 -13.18 9.24 17.62
CA GLU A 76 -14.42 8.55 17.22
C GLU A 76 -14.23 7.65 15.99
N TYR A 77 -13.48 8.13 14.99
CA TYR A 77 -13.16 7.32 13.82
C TYR A 77 -12.36 6.05 14.19
N THR A 78 -11.41 6.14 15.13
CA THR A 78 -10.61 4.97 15.54
C THR A 78 -11.39 3.90 16.29
N THR A 79 -12.50 4.24 16.96
CA THR A 79 -13.35 3.26 17.64
C THR A 79 -14.24 2.49 16.66
N LEU A 80 -14.55 3.10 15.51
CA LEU A 80 -15.43 2.54 14.49
C LEU A 80 -14.69 1.73 13.42
N VAL A 81 -13.42 2.05 13.17
CA VAL A 81 -12.66 1.48 12.05
C VAL A 81 -11.35 0.85 12.53
N PRO A 82 -11.12 -0.46 12.28
CA PRO A 82 -9.89 -1.13 12.64
C PRO A 82 -8.70 -0.62 11.83
N ARG A 83 -7.49 -0.90 12.31
CA ARG A 83 -6.27 -0.34 11.73
C ARG A 83 -5.96 -0.88 10.32
N PHE A 84 -6.10 -2.19 10.10
CA PHE A 84 -5.63 -2.87 8.88
C PHE A 84 -6.61 -3.85 8.23
N ILE A 85 -7.54 -4.41 9.02
CA ILE A 85 -8.43 -5.48 8.53
C ILE A 85 -9.70 -4.84 7.97
N PRO A 86 -10.12 -5.16 6.73
CA PRO A 86 -11.36 -4.62 6.20
C PRO A 86 -12.55 -4.97 7.10
N TRP A 87 -13.32 -3.96 7.51
CA TRP A 87 -14.50 -4.11 8.34
C TRP A 87 -15.75 -3.51 7.67
N LYS A 88 -16.88 -4.18 7.80
CA LYS A 88 -18.17 -3.74 7.24
C LYS A 88 -18.99 -2.97 8.28
N GLY A 89 -18.39 -1.95 8.90
CA GLY A 89 -19.04 -1.09 9.89
C GLY A 89 -20.02 -0.09 9.27
N GLU A 90 -20.70 0.71 10.10
CA GLU A 90 -21.65 1.73 9.62
C GLU A 90 -21.01 2.74 8.67
N LEU A 91 -19.76 3.12 8.93
CA LEU A 91 -18.99 4.01 8.06
C LEU A 91 -18.74 3.41 6.67
N ALA A 92 -18.74 2.08 6.50
CA ALA A 92 -18.56 1.45 5.18
C ALA A 92 -19.68 1.82 4.19
N LYS A 93 -20.83 2.29 4.69
CA LYS A 93 -21.95 2.79 3.88
C LYS A 93 -21.87 4.30 3.62
N SER A 94 -20.91 5.00 4.21
CA SER A 94 -20.77 6.45 4.06
C SER A 94 -20.40 6.80 2.62
N LYS A 95 -21.03 7.85 2.08
CA LYS A 95 -20.68 8.41 0.78
C LYS A 95 -19.47 9.32 0.92
N GLN A 96 -18.55 9.25 -0.04
CA GLN A 96 -17.46 10.22 -0.13
C GLN A 96 -18.02 11.63 -0.23
N GLN A 97 -17.44 12.54 0.57
CA GLN A 97 -17.75 13.95 0.56
C GLN A 97 -16.55 14.68 -0.06
N GLY A 98 -16.80 15.53 -1.06
CA GLY A 98 -15.76 16.27 -1.79
C GLY A 98 -16.09 16.44 -3.26
N LYS A 99 -15.44 17.40 -3.93
CA LYS A 99 -15.47 17.55 -5.38
C LYS A 99 -14.22 16.92 -5.97
N TRP A 100 -14.38 16.06 -6.96
CA TRP A 100 -13.26 15.49 -7.69
C TRP A 100 -12.42 16.60 -8.34
N ASN A 101 -11.10 16.51 -8.21
CA ASN A 101 -10.17 17.39 -8.89
C ASN A 101 -9.08 16.57 -9.61
N GLY A 102 -9.26 16.39 -10.92
CA GLY A 102 -8.34 15.61 -11.75
C GLY A 102 -6.94 16.22 -11.91
N SER A 103 -6.76 17.52 -11.63
CA SER A 103 -5.45 18.16 -11.73
C SER A 103 -4.44 17.64 -10.69
N VAL A 104 -4.95 17.08 -9.58
CA VAL A 104 -4.13 16.57 -8.47
C VAL A 104 -3.44 15.26 -8.84
N ILE A 105 -4.06 14.43 -9.69
CA ILE A 105 -3.52 13.14 -10.10
C ILE A 105 -2.21 13.32 -10.87
N GLY A 106 -2.21 14.25 -11.83
CA GLY A 106 -1.05 14.50 -12.69
C GLY A 106 0.20 14.89 -11.93
N SER A 107 0.10 15.60 -10.80
CA SER A 107 1.26 15.99 -9.99
C SER A 107 1.60 14.99 -8.89
N SER A 108 0.62 14.21 -8.40
CA SER A 108 0.81 13.38 -7.19
C SER A 108 1.22 11.95 -7.51
N GLU A 109 1.00 11.48 -8.74
CA GLU A 109 1.13 10.06 -9.06
C GLU A 109 2.26 9.75 -10.05
N ILE A 110 2.93 10.74 -10.66
CA ILE A 110 3.99 10.49 -11.65
C ILE A 110 5.11 9.64 -11.06
N THR A 111 5.58 9.94 -9.86
CA THR A 111 6.65 9.16 -9.21
C THR A 111 6.22 7.71 -8.97
N THR A 112 4.98 7.51 -8.50
CA THR A 112 4.41 6.19 -8.25
C THR A 112 4.26 5.39 -9.54
N LEU A 113 3.74 6.03 -10.60
CA LEU A 113 3.58 5.42 -11.92
C LEU A 113 4.93 5.09 -12.56
N ALA A 114 5.92 5.98 -12.44
CA ALA A 114 7.27 5.75 -12.96
C ALA A 114 7.96 4.57 -12.25
N LEU A 115 7.87 4.51 -10.91
CA LEU A 115 8.39 3.38 -10.14
C LEU A 115 7.68 2.07 -10.50
N PHE A 116 6.36 2.10 -10.65
CA PHE A 116 5.59 0.94 -11.06
C PHE A 116 6.03 0.45 -12.44
N ALA A 117 6.12 1.33 -13.44
CA ALA A 117 6.56 1.00 -14.79
C ALA A 117 7.99 0.45 -14.81
N LEU A 118 8.90 1.03 -14.03
CA LEU A 118 10.27 0.55 -13.88
C LEU A 118 10.32 -0.86 -13.28
N MET A 119 9.55 -1.11 -12.22
CA MET A 119 9.46 -2.44 -11.59
C MET A 119 8.88 -3.48 -12.54
N THR A 120 7.82 -3.14 -13.30
CA THR A 120 7.27 -4.00 -14.34
C THR A 120 8.28 -4.30 -15.44
N LEU A 121 9.01 -3.29 -15.91
CA LEU A 121 10.06 -3.47 -16.91
C LEU A 121 11.18 -4.39 -16.38
N ALA A 122 11.62 -4.20 -15.13
CA ALA A 122 12.62 -5.04 -14.50
C ALA A 122 12.16 -6.51 -14.40
N VAL A 123 10.90 -6.75 -14.04
CA VAL A 123 10.31 -8.09 -14.06
C VAL A 123 10.32 -8.67 -15.48
N ILE A 124 9.84 -7.93 -16.49
CA ILE A 124 9.82 -8.39 -17.89
C ILE A 124 11.23 -8.73 -18.36
N LEU A 125 12.20 -7.83 -18.19
CA LEU A 125 13.59 -8.05 -18.60
C LEU A 125 14.19 -9.27 -17.92
N LYS A 126 13.94 -9.44 -16.61
CA LYS A 126 14.40 -10.63 -15.89
C LYS A 126 13.77 -11.90 -16.48
N LEU A 127 12.46 -11.88 -16.76
CA LEU A 127 11.73 -13.02 -17.30
C LEU A 127 12.11 -13.33 -18.75
N THR A 128 12.54 -12.36 -19.55
CA THR A 128 12.98 -12.60 -20.93
C THR A 128 14.45 -12.97 -21.00
N VAL A 129 15.33 -12.19 -20.36
CA VAL A 129 16.79 -12.37 -20.44
C VAL A 129 17.25 -13.60 -19.67
N LEU A 130 16.74 -13.85 -18.45
CA LEU A 130 17.19 -15.00 -17.64
C LEU A 130 16.49 -16.31 -17.99
N ARG A 131 15.37 -16.27 -18.73
CA ARG A 131 14.70 -17.48 -19.22
C ARG A 131 15.58 -18.25 -20.19
N ASP A 132 16.31 -17.54 -21.05
CA ASP A 132 17.19 -18.16 -22.05
C ASP A 132 18.37 -18.90 -21.41
N TYR A 133 18.90 -18.42 -20.28
CA TYR A 133 19.98 -19.11 -19.55
C TYR A 133 19.53 -20.36 -18.81
N THR A 134 18.23 -20.47 -18.47
CA THR A 134 17.71 -21.62 -17.71
C THR A 134 17.36 -22.81 -18.63
N VAL A 135 17.16 -22.57 -19.93
CA VAL A 135 16.85 -23.62 -20.92
C VAL A 135 18.11 -24.22 -21.55
N VAL A 136 19.27 -23.58 -21.38
CA VAL A 136 20.56 -23.99 -21.98
C VAL A 136 21.43 -24.85 -21.03
N LEU A 137 21.05 -24.96 -19.74
CA LEU A 137 21.70 -25.82 -18.74
C LEU A 137 20.80 -27.02 -18.39
#